data_AF-A0A484QIC2-F1
#
_entry.id   AF-A0A484QIC2-F1
#
_cell.length_a   1.000
_cell.length_b   1.000
_cell.length_c   1.000
_cell.angle_alpha   90.00
_cell.angle_beta   90.00
_cell.angle_gamma   90.00
#
_symmetry.space_group_name_H-M   'P 1'
#
loop_
_entity.id
_entity.type
_entity.pdbx_description
1 polymer ?
#
loop_
_entity_poly.entity_id
_entity_poly.type
_entity_poly.pdbx_seq_one_letter_code
_entity_poly.pdbx_strand_id
1 'polypeptide(L)'
;MVAAMRAEVEGALANVTVGDRRRDEPAQDGSAIALAFHRALDAALERLARQQVDPMVQRLSVGMIQRANQQNHTQTVEAILRAMGVDVGAFVLVSPAIRTAIDAAALENTALIRSIASQYLDKVRAAIGVAQVAGRRASDVAREIREIGGVTESRARLIARDQTAKLNASLTQARQTTLGIKRYRWSTSGDERVRESHRELNGQVFSWDAPPSVGHPGHDVQCRCVAIPIFEDDQ
;
A
#
# COMPACT_ATOMS: atom_id res chain seq x y z
N MET A 1 5.78 -9.44 -2.83
CA MET A 1 4.93 -10.21 -1.90
C MET A 1 3.74 -10.80 -2.64
N VAL A 2 2.77 -9.99 -3.10
CA VAL A 2 1.56 -10.49 -3.80
C VAL A 2 1.89 -11.38 -5.00
N ALA A 3 2.85 -10.98 -5.85
CA ALA A 3 3.29 -11.81 -6.99
C ALA A 3 3.86 -13.18 -6.57
N ALA A 4 4.61 -13.24 -5.46
CA ALA A 4 5.15 -14.49 -4.94
C ALA A 4 4.03 -15.39 -4.36
N MET A 5 3.09 -14.81 -3.62
CA MET A 5 1.92 -15.53 -3.11
C MET A 5 1.06 -16.09 -4.24
N ARG A 6 0.88 -15.32 -5.31
CA ARG A 6 0.17 -15.74 -6.51
C ARG A 6 0.91 -16.88 -7.22
N ALA A 7 2.23 -16.76 -7.41
CA ALA A 7 3.04 -17.79 -8.06
C ALA A 7 2.98 -19.13 -7.32
N GLU A 8 2.99 -19.10 -5.98
CA GLU A 8 2.86 -20.31 -5.15
C GLU A 8 1.50 -21.00 -5.36
N VAL A 9 0.41 -20.23 -5.40
CA VAL A 9 -0.94 -20.78 -5.64
C VAL A 9 -1.09 -21.23 -7.10
N GLU A 10 -0.60 -20.48 -8.07
CA GLU A 10 -0.63 -20.85 -9.49
C GLU A 10 0.20 -22.11 -9.78
N GLY A 11 1.35 -22.27 -9.11
CA GLY A 11 2.14 -23.51 -9.19
C GLY A 11 1.36 -24.73 -8.68
N ALA A 12 0.59 -24.57 -7.60
CA ALA A 12 -0.28 -25.62 -7.09
C ALA A 12 -1.43 -25.95 -8.05
N LEU A 13 -2.01 -24.94 -8.71
CA LEU A 13 -3.02 -25.11 -9.75
C LEU A 13 -2.48 -25.87 -10.96
N ALA A 14 -1.26 -25.53 -11.42
CA ALA A 14 -0.65 -26.12 -12.60
C ALA A 14 -0.36 -27.62 -12.40
N ASN A 15 0.18 -28.01 -11.25
CA ASN A 15 0.56 -29.40 -10.96
C ASN A 15 -0.61 -30.39 -10.98
N VAL A 16 -1.85 -29.92 -10.78
CA VAL A 16 -3.04 -30.78 -10.79
C VAL A 16 -3.68 -30.87 -12.17
N THR A 17 -3.71 -29.75 -12.91
CA THR A 17 -4.32 -29.70 -14.26
C THR A 17 -3.53 -30.48 -15.33
N VAL A 18 -2.23 -30.75 -15.12
CA VAL A 18 -1.42 -31.59 -16.01
C VAL A 18 -1.88 -33.06 -16.02
N GLY A 19 -2.56 -33.53 -14.96
CA GLY A 19 -3.18 -34.85 -14.91
C GLY A 19 -4.46 -34.99 -15.75
N ASP A 20 -5.15 -33.87 -16.00
CA ASP A 20 -6.48 -33.81 -16.64
C ASP A 20 -6.42 -33.95 -18.18
N ARG A 21 -5.31 -33.54 -18.82
CA ARG A 21 -5.18 -33.50 -20.29
C ARG A 21 -4.85 -34.84 -20.96
N ARG A 22 -4.83 -35.96 -20.23
CA ARG A 22 -4.42 -37.28 -20.76
C ARG A 22 -5.54 -38.30 -20.98
N ARG A 23 -6.81 -38.02 -20.65
CA ARG A 23 -7.86 -39.05 -20.74
C ARG A 23 -9.25 -38.54 -21.13
N ASP A 24 -9.70 -38.97 -22.30
CA ASP A 24 -11.10 -38.98 -22.72
C ASP A 24 -11.80 -40.25 -22.16
N GLU A 25 -11.98 -40.36 -20.83
CA GLU A 25 -12.71 -41.49 -20.20
C GLU A 25 -13.89 -41.01 -19.34
N PRO A 26 -14.99 -41.79 -19.26
CA PRO A 26 -16.27 -41.31 -18.75
C PRO A 26 -16.33 -41.23 -17.21
N ALA A 27 -16.60 -40.03 -16.71
CA ALA A 27 -17.31 -39.59 -15.49
C ALA A 27 -17.10 -40.26 -14.10
N GLN A 28 -16.35 -41.36 -13.94
CA GLN A 28 -16.10 -41.97 -12.63
C GLN A 28 -14.86 -41.41 -11.90
N ASP A 29 -13.95 -40.74 -12.64
CA ASP A 29 -12.64 -40.27 -12.14
C ASP A 29 -12.61 -38.78 -11.70
N GLY A 30 -13.67 -38.02 -11.97
CA GLY A 30 -13.71 -36.57 -11.73
C GLY A 30 -13.67 -36.17 -10.25
N SER A 31 -14.18 -37.02 -9.36
CA SER A 31 -14.17 -36.80 -7.91
C SER A 31 -12.76 -36.94 -7.32
N ALA A 32 -11.97 -37.91 -7.79
CA ALA A 32 -10.60 -38.11 -7.33
C ALA A 32 -9.69 -36.95 -7.77
N ILE A 33 -9.86 -36.45 -8.99
CA ILE A 33 -9.13 -35.29 -9.52
C ILE A 33 -9.50 -34.02 -8.75
N ALA A 34 -10.79 -33.78 -8.49
CA ALA A 34 -11.24 -32.65 -7.68
C ALA A 34 -10.65 -32.72 -6.26
N LEU A 35 -10.64 -33.90 -5.62
CA LEU A 35 -10.05 -34.07 -4.30
C LEU A 35 -8.54 -33.83 -4.29
N ALA A 36 -7.81 -34.32 -5.30
CA ALA A 36 -6.38 -34.05 -5.46
C ALA A 36 -6.10 -32.54 -5.67
N PHE A 37 -6.96 -31.86 -6.42
CA PHE A 37 -6.90 -30.41 -6.63
C PHE A 37 -7.03 -29.64 -5.33
N HIS A 38 -8.05 -29.95 -4.54
CA HIS A 38 -8.28 -29.28 -3.26
C HIS A 38 -7.11 -29.51 -2.29
N ARG A 39 -6.62 -30.76 -2.16
CA ARG A 39 -5.45 -31.07 -1.32
C ARG A 39 -4.19 -30.32 -1.72
N ALA A 40 -3.93 -30.19 -3.02
CA ALA A 40 -2.78 -29.45 -3.52
C ALA A 40 -2.86 -27.96 -3.18
N LEU A 41 -4.06 -27.38 -3.27
CA LEU A 41 -4.31 -25.99 -2.90
C LEU A 41 -4.18 -25.75 -1.39
N ASP A 42 -4.74 -26.62 -0.57
CA ASP A 42 -4.60 -26.54 0.90
C ASP A 42 -3.13 -26.62 1.32
N ALA A 43 -2.37 -27.55 0.75
CA ALA A 43 -0.94 -27.66 1.01
C ALA A 43 -0.17 -26.39 0.61
N ALA A 44 -0.54 -25.75 -0.51
CA ALA A 44 0.07 -24.49 -0.94
C ALA A 44 -0.27 -23.32 0.01
N LEU A 45 -1.52 -23.24 0.46
CA LEU A 45 -1.94 -22.25 1.45
C LEU A 45 -1.22 -22.44 2.79
N GLU A 46 -1.02 -23.67 3.23
CA GLU A 46 -0.23 -23.96 4.42
C GLU A 46 1.25 -23.57 4.24
N ARG A 47 1.85 -23.82 3.06
CA ARG A 47 3.22 -23.36 2.78
C ARG A 47 3.33 -21.84 2.83
N LEU A 48 2.36 -21.11 2.27
CA LEU A 48 2.29 -19.66 2.37
C LEU A 48 2.10 -19.17 3.80
N ALA A 49 1.25 -19.83 4.58
CA ALA A 49 1.04 -19.50 5.98
C ALA A 49 2.28 -19.79 6.85
N ARG A 50 3.07 -20.81 6.49
CA ARG A 50 4.33 -21.17 7.16
C ARG A 50 5.52 -20.29 6.73
N GLN A 51 5.47 -19.63 5.58
CA GLN A 51 6.52 -18.68 5.19
C GLN A 51 6.57 -17.52 6.18
N GLN A 52 7.77 -17.11 6.57
CA GLN A 52 7.97 -15.98 7.47
C GLN A 52 7.58 -14.68 6.75
N VAL A 53 6.31 -14.30 6.85
CA VAL A 53 5.77 -13.04 6.31
C VAL A 53 6.37 -11.85 7.06
N ASP A 54 6.69 -12.00 8.35
CA ASP A 54 7.10 -10.92 9.24
C ASP A 54 8.43 -10.25 8.85
N PRO A 55 9.55 -10.96 8.63
CA PRO A 55 10.79 -10.34 8.13
C PRO A 55 10.62 -9.66 6.77
N MET A 56 9.74 -10.18 5.91
CA MET A 56 9.44 -9.54 4.63
C MET A 56 8.64 -8.24 4.83
N VAL A 57 7.61 -8.26 5.68
CA VAL A 57 6.82 -7.08 6.05
C VAL A 57 7.73 -6.00 6.60
N GLN A 58 8.61 -6.35 7.53
CA GLN A 58 9.54 -5.39 8.14
C GLN A 58 10.47 -4.79 7.10
N ARG A 59 11.10 -5.61 6.23
CA ARG A 59 11.96 -5.09 5.16
C ARG A 59 11.23 -4.17 4.19
N LEU A 60 10.00 -4.50 3.81
CA LEU A 60 9.18 -3.68 2.91
C LEU A 60 8.80 -2.34 3.57
N SER A 61 8.35 -2.39 4.83
CA SER A 61 7.99 -1.21 5.61
C SER A 61 9.19 -0.29 5.82
N VAL A 62 10.29 -0.81 6.37
CA VAL A 62 11.51 -0.04 6.64
C VAL A 62 12.08 0.55 5.35
N GLY A 63 12.19 -0.24 4.28
CA GLY A 63 12.73 0.25 3.01
C GLY A 63 11.88 1.34 2.37
N MET A 64 10.55 1.25 2.45
CA MET A 64 9.64 2.29 1.99
C MET A 64 9.83 3.59 2.78
N ILE A 65 9.86 3.48 4.11
CA ILE A 65 9.99 4.64 5.00
C ILE A 65 11.32 5.35 4.81
N GLN A 66 12.42 4.60 4.72
CA GLN A 66 13.75 5.17 4.51
C GLN A 66 13.84 5.97 3.20
N ARG A 67 13.31 5.43 2.10
CA ARG A 67 13.30 6.13 0.81
C ARG A 67 12.43 7.37 0.83
N ALA A 68 11.21 7.27 1.38
CA ALA A 68 10.32 8.42 1.50
C ALA A 68 10.93 9.51 2.39
N ASN A 69 11.54 9.13 3.52
CA ASN A 69 12.21 10.06 4.42
C ASN A 69 13.37 10.80 3.73
N GLN A 70 14.24 10.06 3.03
CA GLN A 70 15.36 10.64 2.31
C GLN A 70 14.90 11.57 1.19
N GLN A 71 13.91 11.14 0.40
CA GLN A 71 13.39 11.94 -0.70
C GLN A 71 12.71 13.22 -0.19
N ASN A 72 11.86 13.11 0.84
CA ASN A 72 11.19 14.28 1.42
C ASN A 72 12.18 15.23 2.10
N HIS A 73 13.27 14.72 2.68
CA HIS A 73 14.36 15.55 3.21
C HIS A 73 14.95 16.43 2.11
N THR A 74 15.41 15.81 1.02
CA THR A 74 15.99 16.52 -0.13
C THR A 74 15.01 17.55 -0.69
N GLN A 75 13.74 17.17 -0.91
CA GLN A 75 12.72 18.08 -1.43
C GLN A 75 12.45 19.27 -0.49
N THR A 76 12.44 19.03 0.82
CA THR A 76 12.20 20.09 1.81
C THR A 76 13.37 21.06 1.86
N VAL A 77 14.60 20.55 1.89
CA VAL A 77 15.82 21.37 1.91
C VAL A 77 15.89 22.23 0.65
N GLU A 78 15.65 21.65 -0.52
CA GLU A 78 15.64 22.39 -1.78
C GLU A 78 14.54 23.46 -1.82
N ALA A 79 13.34 23.16 -1.33
CA ALA A 79 12.24 24.13 -1.32
C ALA A 79 12.58 25.35 -0.44
N ILE A 80 13.18 25.11 0.72
CA ILE A 80 13.56 26.17 1.66
C ILE A 80 14.76 26.96 1.14
N LEU A 81 15.77 26.28 0.59
CA LEU A 81 16.92 26.93 -0.03
C LEU A 81 16.49 27.86 -1.17
N ARG A 82 15.53 27.45 -2.00
CA ARG A 82 14.99 28.29 -3.08
C ARG A 82 14.19 29.49 -2.56
N ALA A 83 13.48 29.33 -1.45
CA ALA A 83 12.63 30.39 -0.91
C ALA A 83 13.41 31.43 -0.08
N MET A 84 14.36 30.97 0.75
CA MET A 84 15.06 31.81 1.74
C MET A 84 16.56 31.97 1.48
N GLY A 85 17.16 31.16 0.60
CA GLY A 85 18.61 31.12 0.41
C GLY A 85 19.39 30.47 1.57
N VAL A 86 18.71 29.80 2.51
CA VAL A 86 19.31 29.19 3.70
C VAL A 86 19.32 27.67 3.58
N ASP A 87 20.46 27.04 3.91
CA ASP A 87 20.57 25.60 4.04
C ASP A 87 20.14 25.14 5.45
N VAL A 88 19.04 24.38 5.50
CA VAL A 88 18.46 23.82 6.73
C VAL A 88 18.71 22.31 6.87
N GLY A 89 19.53 21.71 6.00
CA GLY A 89 19.67 20.27 5.83
C GLY A 89 19.94 19.52 7.14
N ALA A 90 20.87 20.01 7.95
CA ALA A 90 21.19 19.42 9.25
C ALA A 90 20.04 19.53 10.26
N PHE A 91 19.28 20.64 10.24
CA PHE A 91 18.19 20.92 11.18
C PHE A 91 16.93 20.09 10.91
N VAL A 92 16.66 19.76 9.64
CA VAL A 92 15.47 18.97 9.23
C VAL A 92 15.77 17.49 8.99
N LEU A 93 16.99 17.03 9.31
CA LEU A 93 17.40 15.64 9.16
C LEU A 93 16.79 14.77 10.25
N VAL A 94 16.87 15.23 11.51
CA VAL A 94 16.46 14.47 12.69
C VAL A 94 15.77 15.40 13.69
N SER A 95 14.50 15.13 13.98
CA SER A 95 13.76 15.81 15.06
C SER A 95 12.80 14.83 15.76
N PRO A 96 12.35 15.11 16.99
CA PRO A 96 11.34 14.29 17.66
C PRO A 96 10.07 14.12 16.82
N ALA A 97 9.59 15.19 16.18
CA ALA A 97 8.40 15.14 15.32
C ALA A 97 8.60 14.22 14.09
N ILE A 98 9.79 14.27 13.47
CA ILE A 98 10.13 13.39 12.34
C ILE A 98 10.17 11.93 12.79
N ARG A 99 10.75 11.64 13.97
CA ARG A 99 10.76 10.27 14.53
C ARG A 99 9.34 9.76 14.79
N THR A 100 8.50 10.57 15.40
CA THR A 100 7.08 10.21 15.63
C THR A 100 6.35 9.89 14.33
N ALA A 101 6.56 10.68 13.27
CA ALA A 101 5.96 10.42 11.96
C ALA A 101 6.46 9.10 11.35
N ILE A 102 7.76 8.80 11.47
CA ILE A 102 8.37 7.55 11.01
C ILE A 102 7.82 6.34 11.77
N ASP A 103 7.72 6.43 13.10
CA ASP A 103 7.25 5.34 13.96
C ASP A 103 5.77 5.03 13.69
N ALA A 104 4.94 6.07 13.56
CA ALA A 104 3.54 5.92 13.19
C ALA A 104 3.37 5.24 11.83
N ALA A 105 4.16 5.66 10.83
CA ALA A 105 4.14 5.04 9.51
C ALA A 105 4.64 3.58 9.54
N ALA A 106 5.64 3.25 10.36
CA ALA A 106 6.13 1.89 10.50
C ALA A 106 5.06 0.95 11.06
N LEU A 107 4.29 1.42 12.04
CA LEU A 107 3.16 0.69 12.61
C LEU A 107 2.04 0.47 11.59
N GLU A 108 1.59 1.54 10.93
CA GLU A 108 0.49 1.47 9.95
C GLU A 108 0.88 0.61 8.73
N ASN A 109 2.06 0.83 8.17
CA ASN A 109 2.56 0.06 7.02
C ASN A 109 2.64 -1.44 7.35
N THR A 110 3.17 -1.79 8.52
CA THR A 110 3.28 -3.18 8.96
C THR A 110 1.90 -3.84 9.04
N ALA A 111 0.92 -3.16 9.64
CA ALA A 111 -0.45 -3.65 9.74
C ALA A 111 -1.11 -3.81 8.35
N LEU A 112 -0.96 -2.82 7.47
CA LEU A 112 -1.53 -2.86 6.13
C LEU A 112 -0.91 -3.95 5.26
N ILE A 113 0.42 -4.12 5.28
CA ILE A 113 1.10 -5.18 4.51
C ILE A 113 0.64 -6.55 5.02
N ARG A 114 0.56 -6.76 6.35
CA ARG A 114 0.00 -8.01 6.92
C ARG A 114 -1.42 -8.26 6.44
N SER A 115 -2.26 -7.21 6.40
CA SER A 115 -3.65 -7.33 5.93
C SER A 115 -3.78 -7.75 4.46
N ILE A 116 -2.81 -7.39 3.60
CA ILE A 116 -2.80 -7.84 2.20
C ILE A 116 -2.63 -9.36 2.15
N ALA A 117 -1.70 -9.88 2.95
CA ALA A 117 -1.41 -11.30 2.97
C ALA A 117 -2.58 -12.11 3.56
N SER A 118 -3.09 -11.72 4.73
CA SER A 118 -4.19 -12.44 5.38
C SER A 118 -5.47 -12.43 4.55
N GLN A 119 -5.90 -11.27 4.05
CA GLN A 119 -7.12 -11.18 3.25
C GLN A 119 -7.05 -11.98 1.94
N TYR A 120 -5.87 -12.09 1.32
CA TYR A 120 -5.69 -12.95 0.16
C TYR A 120 -5.89 -14.43 0.53
N LEU A 121 -5.21 -14.89 1.60
CA LEU A 121 -5.31 -16.28 2.04
C LEU A 121 -6.74 -16.64 2.44
N ASP A 122 -7.44 -15.74 3.15
CA ASP A 122 -8.82 -15.95 3.57
C ASP A 122 -9.77 -16.07 2.37
N LYS A 123 -9.63 -15.19 1.37
CA LYS A 123 -10.42 -15.25 0.14
C LYS A 123 -10.17 -16.52 -0.66
N VAL A 124 -8.91 -16.95 -0.77
CA VAL A 124 -8.56 -18.20 -1.48
C VAL A 124 -9.13 -19.42 -0.73
N ARG A 125 -9.01 -19.48 0.60
CA ARG A 125 -9.65 -20.53 1.42
C ARG A 125 -11.16 -20.59 1.22
N ALA A 126 -11.82 -19.42 1.23
CA ALA A 126 -13.25 -19.34 1.02
C ALA A 126 -13.67 -19.86 -0.37
N ALA A 127 -12.95 -19.46 -1.43
CA ALA A 127 -13.21 -19.92 -2.79
C ALA A 127 -13.06 -21.45 -2.91
N ILE A 128 -12.04 -22.03 -2.27
CA ILE A 128 -11.82 -23.49 -2.23
C ILE A 128 -12.95 -24.20 -1.49
N GLY A 129 -13.33 -23.71 -0.29
CA GLY A 129 -14.39 -24.32 0.51
C GLY A 129 -15.75 -24.31 -0.20
N VAL A 130 -16.12 -23.19 -0.83
CA VAL A 130 -17.34 -23.09 -1.65
C VAL A 130 -17.28 -24.06 -2.82
N ALA A 131 -16.15 -24.16 -3.50
CA ALA A 131 -15.99 -25.06 -4.63
C ALA A 131 -16.13 -26.54 -4.25
N GLN A 132 -15.62 -26.93 -3.09
CA GLN A 132 -15.73 -28.29 -2.57
C GLN A 132 -17.18 -28.68 -2.28
N VAL A 133 -17.95 -27.79 -1.63
CA VAL A 133 -19.37 -28.05 -1.32
C VAL A 133 -20.22 -28.08 -2.58
N ALA A 134 -19.96 -27.17 -3.52
CA ALA A 134 -20.76 -27.01 -4.74
C ALA A 134 -20.32 -27.91 -5.91
N GLY A 135 -19.27 -28.74 -5.75
CA GLY A 135 -18.76 -29.61 -6.81
C GLY A 135 -18.26 -28.86 -8.05
N ARG A 136 -17.68 -27.67 -7.86
CA ARG A 136 -17.23 -26.82 -8.99
C ARG A 136 -16.02 -27.41 -9.70
N ARG A 137 -15.93 -27.17 -11.01
CA ARG A 137 -14.79 -27.60 -11.83
C ARG A 137 -13.51 -26.89 -11.39
N ALA A 138 -12.39 -27.60 -11.39
CA ALA A 138 -11.07 -27.06 -11.04
C ALA A 138 -10.69 -25.82 -11.87
N SER A 139 -11.07 -25.78 -13.15
CA SER A 139 -10.85 -24.64 -14.05
C SER A 139 -11.57 -23.36 -13.60
N ASP A 140 -12.78 -23.48 -13.06
CA ASP A 140 -13.56 -22.35 -12.54
C ASP A 140 -12.98 -21.81 -11.24
N VAL A 141 -12.56 -22.70 -10.34
CA VAL A 141 -11.87 -22.32 -9.09
C VAL A 141 -10.54 -21.63 -9.39
N ALA A 142 -9.77 -22.17 -10.34
CA ALA A 142 -8.52 -21.58 -10.78
C ALA A 142 -8.71 -20.16 -11.34
N ARG A 143 -9.80 -19.93 -12.09
CA ARG A 143 -10.15 -18.60 -12.61
C ARG A 143 -10.46 -17.62 -11.49
N GLU A 144 -11.32 -18.00 -10.54
CA GLU A 144 -11.68 -17.15 -9.40
C GLU A 144 -10.46 -16.80 -8.53
N ILE A 145 -9.57 -17.76 -8.28
CA ILE A 145 -8.32 -17.52 -7.54
C ILE A 145 -7.43 -16.50 -8.25
N ARG A 146 -7.33 -16.55 -9.59
CA ARG A 146 -6.58 -15.55 -10.36
C ARG A 146 -7.20 -14.15 -10.23
N GLU A 147 -8.52 -14.06 -10.25
CA GLU A 147 -9.25 -12.79 -10.03
C GLU A 147 -9.00 -12.23 -8.62
N ILE A 148 -9.05 -13.06 -7.59
CA ILE A 148 -8.70 -12.71 -6.20
C ILE A 148 -7.26 -12.16 -6.14
N GLY A 149 -6.33 -12.79 -6.85
CA GLY A 149 -4.95 -12.32 -6.99
C GLY A 149 -4.84 -10.93 -7.61
N GLY A 150 -5.58 -10.67 -8.70
CA GLY A 150 -5.62 -9.37 -9.38
C GLY A 150 -6.20 -8.24 -8.51
N VAL A 151 -7.26 -8.53 -7.75
CA VAL A 151 -7.84 -7.57 -6.78
C VAL A 151 -6.86 -7.28 -5.64
N THR A 152 -6.21 -8.31 -5.10
CA THR A 152 -5.18 -8.18 -4.06
C THR A 152 -4.01 -7.33 -4.53
N GLU A 153 -3.56 -7.50 -5.77
CA GLU A 153 -2.48 -6.70 -6.34
C GLU A 153 -2.89 -5.23 -6.50
N SER A 154 -4.10 -4.98 -6.98
CA SER A 154 -4.66 -3.63 -7.11
C SER A 154 -4.74 -2.93 -5.75
N ARG A 155 -5.19 -3.64 -4.71
CA ARG A 155 -5.19 -3.16 -3.33
C ARG A 155 -3.78 -2.86 -2.81
N ALA A 156 -2.81 -3.74 -3.08
CA ALA A 156 -1.42 -3.52 -2.67
C ALA A 156 -0.82 -2.26 -3.31
N ARG A 157 -1.10 -2.03 -4.61
CA ARG A 157 -0.67 -0.81 -5.30
C ARG A 157 -1.35 0.46 -4.75
N LEU A 158 -2.63 0.37 -4.41
CA LEU A 158 -3.37 1.46 -3.78
C LEU A 158 -2.72 1.83 -2.44
N ILE A 159 -2.53 0.85 -1.56
CA ILE A 159 -1.90 1.02 -0.24
C ILE A 159 -0.51 1.63 -0.38
N ALA A 160 0.33 1.10 -1.26
CA ALA A 160 1.69 1.61 -1.44
C ALA A 160 1.73 3.09 -1.81
N ARG A 161 0.85 3.53 -2.73
CA ARG A 161 0.77 4.94 -3.13
C ARG A 161 0.21 5.81 -2.02
N ASP A 162 -0.87 5.37 -1.39
CA ASP A 162 -1.55 6.07 -0.30
C ASP A 162 -0.61 6.33 0.88
N GLN A 163 0.06 5.28 1.35
CA GLN A 163 0.95 5.34 2.50
C GLN A 163 2.21 6.16 2.20
N THR A 164 2.67 6.16 0.93
CA THR A 164 3.79 7.03 0.52
C THR A 164 3.37 8.51 0.56
N ALA A 165 2.18 8.83 0.07
CA ALA A 165 1.66 10.20 0.09
C ALA A 165 1.47 10.72 1.52
N LYS A 166 0.83 9.92 2.39
CA LYS A 166 0.60 10.25 3.80
C LYS A 166 1.92 10.44 4.56
N LEU A 167 2.88 9.54 4.37
CA LEU A 167 4.19 9.68 5.01
C LEU A 167 4.90 10.96 4.56
N ASN A 168 4.88 11.28 3.26
CA ASN A 168 5.44 12.54 2.78
C ASN A 168 4.74 13.76 3.38
N ALA A 169 3.41 13.73 3.52
CA ALA A 169 2.65 14.80 4.16
C ALA A 169 3.05 14.98 5.64
N SER A 170 3.07 13.89 6.41
CA SER A 170 3.47 13.90 7.82
C SER A 170 4.91 14.37 8.02
N LEU A 171 5.85 13.95 7.15
CA LEU A 171 7.23 14.40 7.19
C LEU A 171 7.37 15.89 6.83
N THR A 172 6.61 16.35 5.83
CA THR A 172 6.59 17.76 5.43
C THR A 172 6.10 18.63 6.59
N GLN A 173 4.99 18.23 7.24
CA GLN A 173 4.49 18.90 8.43
C GLN A 173 5.55 18.92 9.53
N ALA A 174 6.12 17.77 9.88
CA ALA A 174 7.12 17.66 10.93
C ALA A 174 8.35 18.54 10.68
N ARG A 175 8.83 18.61 9.43
CA ARG A 175 9.97 19.44 9.04
C ARG A 175 9.64 20.92 9.08
N GLN A 176 8.49 21.32 8.53
CA GLN A 176 8.08 22.72 8.52
C GLN A 176 7.87 23.24 9.95
N THR A 177 7.18 22.49 10.80
CA THR A 177 6.95 22.89 12.19
C THR A 177 8.23 22.85 13.02
N THR A 178 9.18 21.94 12.74
CA THR A 178 10.52 21.94 13.37
C THR A 178 11.28 23.24 13.07
N LEU A 179 11.05 23.85 11.91
CA LEU A 179 11.64 25.13 11.52
C LEU A 179 10.85 26.35 11.99
N GLY A 180 9.77 26.16 12.77
CA GLY A 180 8.92 27.24 13.23
C GLY A 180 7.99 27.81 12.15
N ILE A 181 7.85 27.15 11.00
CA ILE A 181 6.91 27.55 9.95
C ILE A 181 5.51 27.24 10.44
N LYS A 182 4.68 28.29 10.59
CA LYS A 182 3.32 28.19 11.16
C LYS A 182 2.23 28.05 10.11
N ARG A 183 2.50 28.47 8.87
CA ARG A 183 1.52 28.57 7.79
C ARG A 183 2.02 27.94 6.51
N TYR A 184 1.09 27.44 5.72
CA TYR A 184 1.38 26.89 4.41
C TYR A 184 0.30 27.31 3.40
N ARG A 185 0.69 27.40 2.13
CA ARG A 185 -0.22 27.49 1.00
C ARG A 185 -0.57 26.08 0.53
N TRP A 186 -1.86 25.77 0.43
CA TRP A 186 -2.31 24.51 -0.14
C TRP A 186 -2.08 24.52 -1.66
N SER A 187 -1.45 23.47 -2.19
CA SER A 187 -1.26 23.30 -3.64
C SER A 187 -1.74 21.93 -4.07
N THR A 188 -2.60 21.89 -5.07
CA THR A 188 -3.14 20.66 -5.66
C THR A 188 -2.33 20.25 -6.89
N SER A 189 -2.53 19.02 -7.39
CA SER A 189 -1.96 18.60 -8.67
C SER A 189 -2.58 19.28 -9.90
N GLY A 190 -3.73 19.96 -9.74
CA GLY A 190 -4.41 20.69 -10.81
C GLY A 190 -5.10 19.81 -11.87
N ASP A 191 -5.15 18.49 -11.71
CA ASP A 191 -5.75 17.57 -12.71
C ASP A 191 -7.18 17.14 -12.36
N GLU A 192 -7.79 16.37 -13.27
CA GLU A 192 -9.17 15.91 -13.18
C GLU A 192 -9.45 14.98 -11.98
N ARG A 193 -8.40 14.38 -11.40
CA ARG A 193 -8.53 13.47 -10.25
C ARG A 193 -8.50 14.19 -8.91
N VAL A 194 -8.24 15.50 -8.90
CA VAL A 194 -8.37 16.30 -7.67
C VAL A 194 -9.85 16.31 -7.25
N ARG A 195 -10.11 16.20 -5.95
CA ARG A 195 -11.48 16.30 -5.40
C ARG A 195 -11.95 17.74 -5.46
N GLU A 196 -13.25 17.98 -5.62
CA GLU A 196 -13.81 19.33 -5.64
C GLU A 196 -13.45 20.10 -4.36
N SER A 197 -13.67 19.48 -3.19
CA SER A 197 -13.28 20.06 -1.90
C SER A 197 -11.80 20.37 -1.75
N HIS A 198 -10.92 19.75 -2.53
CA HIS A 198 -9.48 20.06 -2.54
C HIS A 198 -9.13 21.13 -3.57
N ARG A 199 -9.85 21.19 -4.70
CA ARG A 199 -9.71 22.26 -5.70
C ARG A 199 -10.05 23.61 -5.10
N GLU A 200 -11.13 23.68 -4.32
CA GLU A 200 -11.56 24.90 -3.64
C GLU A 200 -10.47 25.48 -2.73
N LEU A 201 -9.66 24.61 -2.10
CA LEU A 201 -8.58 25.01 -1.18
C LEU A 201 -7.29 25.41 -1.91
N ASN A 202 -7.19 25.18 -3.22
CA ASN A 202 -5.96 25.45 -3.97
C ASN A 202 -5.57 26.93 -3.89
N GLY A 203 -4.33 27.20 -3.50
CA GLY A 203 -3.79 28.55 -3.34
C GLY A 203 -4.17 29.23 -2.02
N GLN A 204 -5.09 28.67 -1.24
CA GLN A 204 -5.45 29.21 0.07
C GLN A 204 -4.37 28.95 1.11
N VAL A 205 -4.31 29.80 2.13
CA VAL A 205 -3.32 29.75 3.21
C VAL A 205 -3.96 29.24 4.48
N PHE A 206 -3.34 28.25 5.11
CA PHE A 206 -3.78 27.66 6.36
C PHE A 206 -2.66 27.66 7.39
N SER A 207 -3.03 27.61 8.67
CA SER A 207 -2.09 27.34 9.74
C SER A 207 -1.97 25.84 9.98
N TRP A 208 -0.79 25.38 10.38
CA TRP A 208 -0.61 24.01 10.88
C TRP A 208 -1.47 23.72 12.11
N ASP A 209 -1.86 24.73 12.90
CA ASP A 209 -2.70 24.59 14.09
C ASP A 209 -4.21 24.72 13.79
N ALA A 210 -4.58 25.17 12.59
CA ALA A 210 -5.96 25.39 12.17
C ALA A 210 -6.18 24.89 10.74
N PRO A 211 -6.24 23.56 10.52
CA PRO A 211 -6.54 22.99 9.21
C PRO A 211 -7.97 23.29 8.76
N PRO A 212 -8.25 23.25 7.44
CA PRO A 212 -9.61 23.20 6.92
C PRO A 212 -10.30 21.89 7.32
N SER A 213 -11.61 21.79 7.07
CA SER A 213 -12.44 20.63 7.48
C SER A 213 -11.96 19.28 6.92
N VAL A 214 -11.29 19.28 5.77
CA VAL A 214 -10.70 18.07 5.14
C VAL A 214 -9.33 17.68 5.73
N GLY A 215 -8.85 18.41 6.74
CA GLY A 215 -7.53 18.22 7.34
C GLY A 215 -6.41 18.87 6.52
N HIS A 216 -5.18 18.37 6.68
CA HIS A 216 -3.99 18.86 5.96
C HIS A 216 -3.82 18.17 4.59
N PRO A 217 -3.14 18.81 3.62
CA PRO A 217 -2.93 18.22 2.30
C PRO A 217 -2.13 16.90 2.39
N GLY A 218 -2.49 15.93 1.57
CA GLY A 218 -1.80 14.64 1.47
C GLY A 218 -2.26 13.55 2.45
N HIS A 219 -3.22 13.84 3.33
CA HIS A 219 -3.73 12.85 4.30
C HIS A 219 -4.95 12.04 3.81
N ASP A 220 -5.75 12.59 2.91
CA ASP A 220 -6.85 11.85 2.29
C ASP A 220 -6.36 10.73 1.37
N VAL A 221 -7.22 9.73 1.15
CA VAL A 221 -6.87 8.57 0.33
C VAL A 221 -6.43 8.98 -1.09
N GLN A 222 -5.25 8.52 -1.53
CA GLN A 222 -4.65 8.91 -2.82
C GLN A 222 -4.53 10.43 -3.04
N CYS A 223 -4.49 11.25 -1.98
CA CYS A 223 -4.29 12.68 -2.13
C CYS A 223 -2.88 12.99 -2.67
N ARG A 224 -2.79 13.95 -3.60
CA ARG A 224 -1.54 14.44 -4.18
C ARG A 224 -1.35 15.94 -3.96
N CYS A 225 -2.13 16.52 -3.06
CA CYS A 225 -1.98 17.89 -2.62
C CYS A 225 -0.77 18.01 -1.69
N VAL A 226 -0.13 19.17 -1.67
CA VAL A 226 1.07 19.45 -0.87
C VAL A 226 0.92 20.77 -0.10
N ALA A 227 1.65 20.88 1.00
CA ALA A 227 1.78 22.10 1.79
C ALA A 227 3.05 22.85 1.37
N ILE A 228 2.90 23.99 0.69
CA ILE A 228 4.01 24.87 0.35
C ILE A 228 4.24 25.81 1.55
N PRO A 229 5.44 25.83 2.17
CA PRO A 229 5.68 26.68 3.33
C PRO A 229 5.53 28.16 2.97
N ILE A 230 5.02 28.95 3.91
CA ILE A 230 5.00 30.42 3.80
C ILE A 230 5.89 31.00 4.89
N PHE A 231 6.81 31.87 4.49
CA PHE A 231 7.69 32.62 5.38
C PHE A 231 7.09 33.99 5.64
N GLU A 232 7.30 34.55 6.84
CA GLU A 232 6.63 35.79 7.26
C GLU A 232 7.02 37.02 6.40
N ASP A 233 8.12 36.93 5.64
CA ASP A 233 8.61 37.97 4.72
C ASP A 233 7.89 38.01 3.35
N ASP A 234 6.96 37.09 3.07
CA ASP A 234 6.19 37.01 1.80
C ASP A 234 4.85 37.79 1.83
N GLN A 235 4.69 38.80 2.71
CA GLN A 235 3.49 39.66 2.82
C GLN A 235 3.75 41.11 2.40
#